data_AF-A0A1I1JGG6-F1
#
_entry.id   AF-A0A1I1JGG6-F1
#
_cell.length_a   1.000
_cell.length_b   1.000
_cell.length_c   1.000
_cell.angle_alpha   90.00
_cell.angle_beta   90.00
_cell.angle_gamma   90.00
#
_symmetry.space_group_name_H-M   'P 1'
#
loop_
_entity.id
_entity.type
_entity.pdbx_description
1 polymer ?
#
loop_
_entity_poly.entity_id
_entity_poly.type
_entity_poly.pdbx_seq_one_letter_code
_entity_poly.pdbx_strand_id
1 'polypeptide(L)'
;MIVAPDETYTAADAGLVLARSERQVLRYLDSGRLRGSRASGRWTVTALHIWEFQGIAEEMMESWRLYCRISGAPEEIIEKHKVAEPGE
;
A
#
# COMPACT_ATOMS: atom_id res chain seq x y z
N MET A 1 -4.09 -4.80 13.14
CA MET A 1 -4.91 -3.66 12.69
C MET A 1 -4.85 -3.65 11.18
N ILE A 2 -6.00 -3.70 10.50
CA ILE A 2 -6.04 -3.63 9.03
C ILE A 2 -5.96 -2.15 8.66
N VAL A 3 -4.97 -1.79 7.85
CA VAL A 3 -4.75 -0.42 7.36
C VAL A 3 -5.36 -0.25 5.99
N ALA A 4 -5.70 0.98 5.62
CA ALA A 4 -6.23 1.27 4.29
C ALA A 4 -5.15 1.12 3.22
N PRO A 5 -5.47 0.65 2.01
CA PRO A 5 -4.51 0.45 0.92
C PRO A 5 -3.84 1.77 0.47
N ASP A 6 -4.53 2.90 0.60
CA ASP A 6 -4.05 4.25 0.28
C ASP A 6 -3.27 4.92 1.42
N GLU A 7 -3.21 4.30 2.61
CA GLU A 7 -2.40 4.78 3.73
C GLU A 7 -0.95 4.95 3.30
N THR A 8 -0.41 6.15 3.49
CA THR A 8 0.94 6.50 3.04
C THR A 8 1.96 6.41 4.16
N TYR A 9 3.09 5.78 3.86
CA TYR A 9 4.24 5.62 4.72
C TYR A 9 5.42 6.43 4.20
N THR A 10 6.22 6.95 5.13
CA THR A 10 7.57 7.43 4.79
C THR A 10 8.50 6.24 4.54
N ALA A 11 9.66 6.48 3.93
CA ALA A 11 10.67 5.42 3.77
C ALA A 11 11.12 4.79 5.10
N ALA A 12 11.14 5.59 6.19
CA ALA A 12 11.45 5.11 7.52
C ALA A 12 10.36 4.18 8.06
N ASP A 13 9.09 4.58 7.98
CA ASP A 13 7.96 3.79 8.46
C ASP A 13 7.80 2.49 7.66
N ALA A 14 7.96 2.56 6.33
CA ALA A 14 7.97 1.39 5.46
C ALA A 14 9.12 0.43 5.81
N GLY A 15 10.24 0.95 6.32
CA GLY A 15 11.34 0.13 6.85
C GLY A 15 10.92 -0.70 8.07
N LEU A 16 10.13 -0.11 8.98
CA LEU A 16 9.58 -0.84 10.11
C LEU A 16 8.64 -1.97 9.66
N VAL A 17 7.76 -1.70 8.69
CA VAL A 17 6.81 -2.69 8.16
C VAL A 17 7.52 -3.82 7.41
N LEU A 18 8.52 -3.50 6.58
CA LEU A 18 9.25 -4.48 5.77
C LEU A 18 10.37 -5.19 6.55
N ALA A 19 10.60 -4.83 7.81
CA ALA A 19 11.78 -5.24 8.60
C ALA A 19 13.10 -4.98 7.84
N ARG A 20 13.21 -3.78 7.24
CA ARG A 20 14.38 -3.31 6.49
C ARG A 20 14.83 -1.94 6.99
N SER A 21 16.11 -1.63 6.82
CA SER A 21 16.59 -0.27 7.10
C SER A 21 16.00 0.73 6.11
N GLU A 22 15.77 1.98 6.55
CA GLU A 22 15.31 3.08 5.69
C GLU A 22 16.18 3.21 4.43
N ARG A 23 17.51 3.11 4.58
CA ARG A 23 18.45 3.18 3.45
C ARG A 23 18.23 2.07 2.41
N GLN A 24 17.78 0.90 2.85
CA GLN A 24 17.47 -0.21 1.94
C GLN A 24 16.13 0.01 1.24
N VAL A 25 15.13 0.53 1.96
CA VAL A 25 13.83 0.92 1.37
C VAL A 25 14.03 2.01 0.31
N LEU A 26 14.82 3.05 0.61
CA LEU A 26 15.18 4.10 -0.35
C LEU A 26 15.83 3.51 -1.61
N ARG A 27 16.73 2.54 -1.46
CA ARG A 27 17.33 1.83 -2.62
C ARG A 27 16.29 1.05 -3.42
N TYR A 28 15.29 0.44 -2.78
CA TYR A 28 14.21 -0.24 -3.51
C TYR A 28 13.33 0.74 -4.27
N LEU A 29 13.04 1.91 -3.70
CA LEU A 29 12.29 2.98 -4.34
C LEU A 29 13.05 3.58 -5.53
N ASP A 30 14.33 3.93 -5.33
CA ASP A 30 15.18 4.50 -6.38
C ASP A 30 15.40 3.52 -7.55
N SER A 31 15.45 2.20 -7.28
CA SER A 31 15.58 1.17 -8.33
C SER A 31 14.26 0.76 -8.97
N GLY A 32 13.12 1.26 -8.47
CA GLY A 32 11.78 0.85 -8.92
C GLY A 32 11.35 -0.55 -8.48
N ARG A 33 12.15 -1.22 -7.64
CA ARG A 33 11.80 -2.53 -7.07
C ARG A 33 10.62 -2.43 -6.10
N LEU A 34 10.53 -1.32 -5.36
CA LEU A 34 9.36 -0.94 -4.57
C LEU A 34 8.72 0.27 -5.23
N ARG A 35 7.42 0.21 -5.51
CA ARG A 35 6.67 1.35 -6.06
C ARG A 35 6.50 2.42 -4.99
N GLY A 36 6.49 3.69 -5.41
CA GLY A 36 6.31 4.83 -4.52
C GLY A 36 6.21 6.13 -5.31
N SER A 37 5.85 7.21 -4.63
CA SER A 37 5.78 8.54 -5.21
C SER A 37 6.79 9.47 -4.57
N ARG A 38 7.25 10.47 -5.33
CA ARG A 38 8.18 11.50 -4.88
C ARG A 38 7.67 12.89 -5.22
N ALA A 39 6.55 13.28 -4.59
CA ALA A 39 5.86 14.53 -4.90
C ALA A 39 6.61 15.80 -4.43
N SER A 40 7.46 15.70 -3.39
CA SER A 40 8.13 16.88 -2.79
C SER A 40 9.59 16.62 -2.40
N GLY A 41 10.30 15.81 -3.19
CA GLY A 41 11.68 15.42 -2.88
C GLY A 41 11.82 14.40 -1.73
N ARG A 42 10.70 13.97 -1.14
CA ARG A 42 10.61 12.87 -0.18
C ARG A 42 9.87 11.71 -0.82
N TRP A 43 10.35 10.50 -0.58
CA TRP A 43 9.67 9.29 -1.00
C TRP A 43 8.51 8.96 -0.06
N THR A 44 7.37 8.63 -0.64
CA THR A 44 6.21 8.06 0.04
C THR A 44 5.82 6.75 -0.64
N VAL A 45 5.33 5.80 0.14
CA VAL A 45 4.83 4.53 -0.36
C VAL A 45 3.47 4.24 0.25
N THR A 46 2.54 3.66 -0.50
CA THR A 46 1.23 3.28 0.02
C THR A 46 1.27 1.88 0.63
N ALA A 47 0.32 1.55 1.51
CA ALA A 47 0.18 0.21 2.06
C ALA A 47 0.03 -0.83 0.94
N LEU A 48 -0.73 -0.51 -0.11
CA LEU A 48 -0.89 -1.37 -1.28
C LEU A 48 0.45 -1.69 -1.95
N HIS A 49 1.31 -0.69 -2.20
CA HIS A 49 2.62 -0.93 -2.79
C HIS A 49 3.53 -1.81 -1.90
N ILE A 50 3.41 -1.68 -0.57
CA ILE A 50 4.11 -2.56 0.37
C ILE A 50 3.61 -4.01 0.24
N TRP A 51 2.28 -4.21 0.18
CA TRP A 51 1.69 -5.54 0.02
C TRP A 51 2.03 -6.16 -1.34
N GLU A 52 2.03 -5.38 -2.42
CA GLU A 52 2.49 -5.80 -3.74
C GLU A 52 3.94 -6.29 -3.67
N PHE A 53 4.82 -5.53 -3.02
CA PHE A 53 6.23 -5.88 -2.86
C PHE A 53 6.43 -7.17 -2.05
N GLN A 54 5.57 -7.42 -1.06
CA GLN A 54 5.59 -8.63 -0.24
C GLN A 54 4.90 -9.83 -0.93
N GLY A 55 4.17 -9.61 -2.02
CA GLY A 55 3.40 -10.65 -2.71
C GLY A 55 2.11 -11.06 -1.99
N ILE A 56 1.58 -10.21 -1.10
CA ILE A 56 0.37 -10.48 -0.30
C ILE A 56 -0.78 -9.50 -0.60
N ALA A 57 -0.69 -8.76 -1.71
CA ALA A 57 -1.66 -7.72 -2.06
C ALA A 57 -3.09 -8.25 -2.15
N GLU A 58 -3.30 -9.42 -2.76
CA GLU A 58 -4.64 -9.99 -2.92
C GLU A 58 -5.27 -10.35 -1.57
N GLU A 59 -4.55 -11.09 -0.71
CA GLU A 59 -5.00 -11.50 0.62
C GLU A 59 -5.32 -10.30 1.52
N MET A 60 -4.45 -9.27 1.48
CA MET A 60 -4.64 -8.05 2.27
C MET A 60 -5.80 -7.20 1.74
N MET A 61 -5.99 -7.13 0.43
CA MET A 61 -7.13 -6.43 -0.17
C MET A 61 -8.45 -7.13 0.15
N GLU A 62 -8.50 -8.46 0.13
CA GLU A 62 -9.68 -9.21 0.56
C GLU A 62 -10.00 -8.97 2.04
N SER A 63 -8.97 -9.05 2.89
CA SER A 63 -9.09 -8.77 4.33
C SER A 63 -9.59 -7.34 4.60
N TRP A 64 -9.07 -6.36 3.85
CA TRP A 64 -9.51 -4.97 3.94
C TRP A 64 -10.96 -4.77 3.49
N ARG A 65 -11.37 -5.36 2.36
CA ARG A 65 -12.77 -5.33 1.90
C ARG A 65 -13.72 -5.95 2.92
N LEU A 66 -13.34 -7.08 3.52
CA LEU A 66 -14.12 -7.73 4.56
C LEU A 66 -14.23 -6.84 5.80
N TYR A 67 -13.12 -6.23 6.22
CA TYR A 67 -13.10 -5.28 7.33
C TYR A 67 -14.04 -4.08 7.09
N CYS A 68 -14.04 -3.50 5.89
CA CYS A 68 -14.95 -2.41 5.54
C CYS A 68 -16.42 -2.86 5.61
N ARG A 69 -16.74 -4.06 5.12
CA ARG A 69 -18.10 -4.62 5.18
C ARG A 69 -18.58 -4.84 6.63
N ILE A 70 -17.71 -5.35 7.50
CA ILE A 70 -18.04 -5.64 8.91
C ILE A 70 -18.15 -4.34 9.73
N SER A 71 -17.28 -3.36 9.47
CA SER A 71 -17.25 -2.10 10.22
C SER A 71 -18.37 -1.12 9.82
N GLY A 72 -19.18 -1.45 8.81
CA GLY A 72 -20.22 -0.55 8.29
C GLY A 72 -19.65 0.68 7.60
N ALA A 73 -18.42 0.59 7.10
CA ALA A 73 -17.82 1.67 6.31
C ALA A 73 -18.69 1.94 5.07
N PRO A 74 -18.94 3.21 4.70
CA PRO A 74 -19.76 3.52 3.54
C PRO A 74 -19.19 2.86 2.29
N GLU A 75 -20.04 2.23 1.48
CA GLU A 75 -19.67 1.47 0.27
C GLU A 75 -18.81 2.27 -0.71
N GLU A 76 -18.91 3.60 -0.68
CA GLU A 76 -18.13 4.57 -1.46
C GLU A 76 -16.60 4.44 -1.23
N ILE A 77 -16.16 4.04 -0.04
CA ILE A 77 -14.73 3.81 0.28
C ILE A 77 -14.25 2.49 -0.32
N ILE A 78 -15.12 1.47 -0.32
CA ILE A 78 -14.85 0.13 -0.88
C ILE A 78 -14.76 0.22 -2.41
N GLU A 79 -15.66 0.99 -3.03
CA GLU A 79 -15.77 1.12 -4.47
C GLU A 79 -14.63 1.95 -5.09
N LYS A 80 -14.12 2.98 -4.38
CA LYS A 80 -12.91 3.72 -4.80
C LYS A 80 -11.64 2.85 -4.92
N HIS A 81 -11.62 1.70 -4.26
CA HIS A 81 -10.50 0.77 -4.26
C HIS A 81 -10.81 -0.54 -5.02
N LYS A 82 -11.91 -0.60 -5.77
CA LYS A 82 -12.01 -1.53 -6.89
C LYS A 82 -10.97 -1.08 -7.92
N VAL A 83 -9.90 -1.86 -8.03
CA VAL A 83 -8.96 -1.79 -9.15
C VAL A 83 -9.79 -1.77 -10.44
N ALA A 84 -9.60 -0.75 -11.26
CA ALA A 84 -10.17 -0.68 -12.60
C ALA A 84 -9.81 -1.99 -13.32
N GLU A 85 -10.83 -2.77 -13.67
CA GLU A 85 -10.64 -3.90 -14.57
C GLU A 85 -9.97 -3.36 -15.85
N PRO A 86 -8.89 -3.98 -16.34
CA PRO A 86 -8.36 -3.62 -17.64
C PRO A 86 -9.44 -3.96 -18.67
N GLY A 87 -10.01 -2.93 -19.28
CA GLY A 87 -11.03 -3.10 -20.33
C GLY A 87 -10.46 -3.93 -21.48
N GLU A 88 -11.20 -4.98 -21.84
CA GLU A 88 -11.19 -5.58 -23.17
C GLU A 88 -12.20 -4.89 -24.08
#